data_AF-A0A0C9Z0S5-F1
#
_entry.id   AF-A0A0C9Z0S5-F1
#
_cell.length_a   1.000
_cell.length_b   1.000
_cell.length_c   1.000
_cell.angle_alpha   90.00
_cell.angle_beta   90.00
_cell.angle_gamma   90.00
#
_symmetry.space_group_name_H-M   'P 1'
#
loop_
_entity.id
_entity.type
_entity.pdbx_description
1 polymer ?
#
loop_
_entity_poly.entity_id
_entity_poly.type
_entity_poly.pdbx_seq_one_letter_code
_entity_poly.pdbx_strand_id
1 'polypeptide(L)'
;MSQLSLLEHFTEHHLSLFWKKLCIDPVIFDEILDQISGHLVFQNQSNNKQLPVSIQLAIFLYHMGHYGNVCLPEDVGQWAGISIGMVVNCTPCMMATILDQ
;
A
#
# COMPACT_ATOMS: atom_id res chain seq x y z
N MET A 1 -8.36 -16.82 6.92
CA MET A 1 -7.05 -16.90 6.26
C MET A 1 -6.61 -15.49 5.87
N SER A 2 -5.45 -15.04 6.33
CA SER A 2 -4.87 -13.73 5.98
C SER A 2 -4.43 -13.71 4.51
N GLN A 3 -4.77 -12.66 3.75
CA GLN A 3 -4.31 -12.46 2.37
C GLN A 3 -2.88 -11.87 2.29
N LEU A 4 -2.12 -11.76 3.39
CA LEU A 4 -0.71 -11.37 3.32
C LEU A 4 0.14 -12.39 2.55
N SER A 5 -0.12 -13.69 2.73
CA SER A 5 0.51 -14.73 1.91
C SER A 5 0.08 -14.64 0.44
N LEU A 6 -1.08 -14.03 0.18
CA LEU A 6 -1.50 -13.69 -1.17
C LEU A 6 -0.76 -12.46 -1.70
N LEU A 7 -0.30 -11.49 -0.90
CA LEU A 7 0.49 -10.35 -1.38
C LEU A 7 1.89 -10.76 -1.85
N GLU A 8 2.61 -11.60 -1.10
CA GLU A 8 3.86 -12.23 -1.58
C GLU A 8 3.62 -13.18 -2.77
N HIS A 9 2.46 -13.83 -2.84
CA HIS A 9 2.10 -14.72 -3.96
C HIS A 9 1.49 -13.97 -5.16
N PHE A 10 0.98 -12.75 -4.98
CA PHE A 10 0.41 -11.90 -6.03
C PHE A 10 1.51 -11.30 -6.89
N THR A 11 2.66 -11.00 -6.29
CA THR A 11 3.89 -10.64 -7.00
C THR A 11 4.41 -11.78 -7.87
N GLU A 12 4.16 -13.04 -7.52
CA GLU A 12 4.71 -14.20 -8.23
C GLU A 12 3.74 -14.89 -9.21
N HIS A 13 2.42 -14.90 -8.95
CA HIS A 13 1.49 -15.76 -9.72
C HIS A 13 0.19 -15.12 -10.21
N HIS A 14 -0.20 -13.92 -9.75
CA HIS A 14 -1.49 -13.31 -10.13
C HIS A 14 -1.44 -11.79 -10.36
N LEU A 15 -0.32 -11.30 -10.90
CA LEU A 15 -0.09 -9.88 -11.27
C LEU A 15 -1.33 -9.21 -11.89
N SER A 16 -2.00 -9.86 -12.86
CA SER A 16 -3.13 -9.25 -13.56
C SER A 16 -4.36 -8.96 -12.68
N LEU A 17 -4.65 -9.80 -11.68
CA LEU A 17 -5.79 -9.59 -10.77
C LEU A 17 -5.46 -8.55 -9.70
N PHE A 18 -4.20 -8.50 -9.27
CA PHE A 18 -3.69 -7.48 -8.37
C PHE A 18 -3.81 -6.08 -8.99
N TRP A 19 -3.29 -5.90 -10.21
CA TRP A 19 -3.36 -4.63 -10.93
C TRP A 19 -4.80 -4.20 -11.23
N LYS A 20 -5.68 -5.15 -11.56
CA LYS A 20 -7.12 -4.86 -11.72
C LYS A 20 -7.78 -4.34 -10.45
N LYS A 21 -7.37 -4.79 -9.27
CA LYS A 21 -7.90 -4.28 -7.99
C LYS A 21 -7.35 -2.92 -7.60
N LEU A 22 -6.11 -2.61 -8.02
CA LEU A 22 -5.50 -1.30 -7.78
C LEU A 22 -6.00 -0.23 -8.76
N CYS A 23 -6.63 -0.64 -9.87
CA CYS A 23 -7.10 0.27 -10.93
C CYS A 23 -6.01 1.21 -11.46
N ILE A 24 -4.74 0.76 -11.44
CA ILE A 24 -3.58 1.53 -11.91
C ILE A 24 -2.78 0.71 -12.91
N ASP A 25 -2.18 1.40 -13.88
CA ASP A 25 -1.23 0.77 -14.81
C ASP A 25 0.07 0.41 -14.07
N PRO A 26 0.64 -0.79 -14.29
CA PRO A 26 1.87 -1.21 -13.62
C PRO A 26 3.06 -0.26 -13.85
N VAL A 27 3.18 0.33 -15.04
CA VAL A 27 4.27 1.26 -15.35
C VAL A 27 4.14 2.53 -14.52
N ILE A 28 2.92 3.06 -14.39
CA ILE A 28 2.65 4.23 -13.54
C ILE A 28 2.92 3.90 -12.07
N PHE A 29 2.55 2.70 -11.62
CA PHE A 29 2.85 2.28 -10.25
C PHE A 29 4.36 2.27 -9.98
N ASP A 30 5.15 1.70 -10.89
CA ASP A 30 6.61 1.65 -10.76
C ASP A 30 7.21 3.06 -10.81
N GLU A 31 6.72 3.95 -11.68
CA GLU A 31 7.15 5.35 -11.73
C GLU A 31 6.86 6.12 -10.43
N ILE A 32 5.68 5.90 -9.83
CA ILE A 32 5.34 6.50 -8.53
C ILE A 32 6.25 5.91 -7.45
N LEU A 33 6.44 4.58 -7.45
CA LEU A 33 7.27 3.89 -6.49
C LEU A 33 8.71 4.42 -6.50
N ASP A 34 9.30 4.59 -7.69
CA ASP A 34 10.65 5.13 -7.85
C ASP A 34 10.76 6.56 -7.30
N GLN A 35 9.74 7.39 -7.51
CA GLN A 35 9.73 8.77 -7.00
C GLN A 35 9.65 8.84 -5.48
N ILE A 36 8.89 7.94 -4.83
CA ILE A 36 8.59 8.04 -3.40
C ILE A 36 9.51 7.19 -2.52
N SER A 37 10.18 6.16 -3.09
CA SER A 37 10.96 5.18 -2.32
C SER A 37 12.11 5.78 -1.52
N GLY A 38 12.66 6.91 -1.97
CA GLY A 38 13.74 7.62 -1.26
C GLY A 38 13.27 8.51 -0.10
N HIS A 39 11.96 8.69 0.08
CA HIS A 39 11.42 9.70 0.98
C HIS A 39 11.63 9.35 2.46
N LEU A 40 11.98 10.36 3.27
CA LEU A 40 12.30 10.17 4.70
C LEU A 40 11.11 9.66 5.52
N VAL A 41 9.87 9.86 5.07
CA VAL A 41 8.69 9.34 5.79
C VAL A 41 8.63 7.80 5.82
N PHE A 42 9.28 7.14 4.86
CA PHE A 42 9.43 5.69 4.84
C PHE A 42 10.69 5.21 5.57
N GLN A 43 11.53 6.14 6.04
CA GLN A 43 12.72 5.85 6.82
C GLN A 43 12.41 6.06 8.30
N ASN A 44 11.95 5.01 8.98
CA ASN A 44 11.81 5.05 10.43
C ASN A 44 13.16 4.72 11.11
N GLN A 45 13.63 5.60 12.00
CA GLN A 45 14.83 5.37 12.82
C GLN A 45 14.63 4.32 13.94
N SER A 46 13.47 3.66 14.00
CA SER A 46 13.17 2.61 14.96
C SER A 46 13.59 1.23 14.47
N ASN A 47 13.91 0.33 15.41
CA ASN A 47 14.24 -1.07 15.13
C ASN A 47 13.03 -1.94 14.73
N ASN A 48 11.86 -1.33 14.49
CA ASN A 48 10.66 -2.07 14.11
C ASN A 48 10.66 -2.33 12.60
N LYS A 49 10.28 -3.56 12.20
CA LYS A 49 10.06 -3.88 10.79
C LYS A 49 8.90 -3.05 10.26
N GLN A 50 9.20 -2.14 9.33
CA GLN A 50 8.20 -1.42 8.55
C GLN A 50 7.85 -2.22 7.29
N LEU A 51 6.64 -2.02 6.77
CA LEU A 51 6.25 -2.59 5.49
C LEU A 51 7.09 -1.98 4.35
N PRO A 52 7.45 -2.76 3.31
CA PRO A 52 8.00 -2.22 2.07
C PRO A 52 7.14 -1.09 1.50
N VAL A 53 7.78 -0.07 0.90
CA VAL A 53 7.10 1.11 0.33
C VAL A 53 6.09 0.70 -0.75
N SER A 54 6.43 -0.30 -1.57
CA SER A 54 5.53 -0.86 -2.58
C SER A 54 4.24 -1.43 -1.98
N ILE A 55 4.33 -2.08 -0.82
CA ILE A 55 3.16 -2.63 -0.13
C ILE A 55 2.31 -1.49 0.46
N GLN A 56 2.95 -0.47 1.05
CA GLN A 56 2.23 0.71 1.57
C GLN A 56 1.50 1.47 0.45
N LEU A 57 2.14 1.65 -0.71
CA LEU A 57 1.55 2.27 -1.90
C LEU A 57 0.35 1.46 -2.42
N ALA A 58 0.48 0.13 -2.53
CA ALA A 58 -0.62 -0.73 -2.96
C ALA A 58 -1.82 -0.67 -2.01
N ILE A 59 -1.59 -0.68 -0.69
CA ILE A 59 -2.66 -0.52 0.31
C ILE A 59 -3.36 0.82 0.14
N PHE A 60 -2.60 1.90 -0.04
CA PHE A 60 -3.15 3.23 -0.23
C PHE A 60 -4.01 3.34 -1.51
N LEU A 61 -3.51 2.83 -2.64
CA LEU A 61 -4.25 2.83 -3.91
C LEU A 61 -5.52 1.98 -3.84
N TYR A 62 -5.44 0.80 -3.23
CA TYR A 62 -6.61 -0.05 -3.01
C TYR A 62 -7.66 0.66 -2.14
N HIS A 63 -7.23 1.29 -1.05
CA HIS A 63 -8.08 2.04 -0.14
C HIS A 63 -8.78 3.22 -0.87
N MET A 64 -8.03 4.02 -1.62
CA MET A 64 -8.54 5.19 -2.32
C MET A 64 -9.41 4.85 -3.54
N GLY A 65 -9.06 3.78 -4.28
CA GLY A 65 -9.73 3.40 -5.52
C GLY A 65 -11.07 2.68 -5.32
N HIS A 66 -11.21 1.88 -4.27
CA HIS A 66 -12.39 1.04 -4.09
C HIS A 66 -13.47 1.60 -3.15
N TYR A 67 -13.06 2.26 -2.06
CA TYR A 67 -14.00 2.63 -0.99
C TYR A 67 -14.13 4.15 -0.79
N GLY A 68 -13.21 4.95 -1.32
CA GLY A 68 -13.21 6.40 -1.12
C GLY A 68 -13.12 6.80 0.37
N ASN A 69 -13.50 8.03 0.70
CA ASN A 69 -13.36 8.61 2.04
C ASN A 69 -14.20 7.94 3.15
N VAL A 70 -15.07 6.98 2.82
CA VAL A 70 -15.97 6.28 3.77
C VAL A 70 -15.46 4.86 4.06
N CYS A 71 -14.29 4.48 3.53
CA CYS A 71 -13.71 3.18 3.81
C CYS A 71 -13.40 3.00 5.30
N LEU A 72 -13.79 1.86 5.84
CA LEU A 72 -13.38 1.42 7.15
C LEU A 72 -11.96 0.81 7.07
N PRO A 73 -11.00 1.26 7.91
CA PRO A 73 -9.68 0.65 8.01
C PRO A 73 -9.71 -0.86 8.28
N GLU A 74 -10.80 -1.34 8.87
CA GLU A 74 -11.11 -2.76 9.09
C GLU A 74 -11.23 -3.54 7.78
N ASP A 75 -11.94 -3.00 6.79
CA ASP A 75 -12.16 -3.65 5.50
C ASP A 75 -10.85 -3.76 4.71
N VAL A 76 -10.03 -2.70 4.76
CA VAL A 76 -8.70 -2.68 4.14
C VAL A 76 -7.74 -3.61 4.88
N GLY A 77 -7.79 -3.66 6.21
CA GLY A 77 -6.98 -4.56 7.01
C GLY A 77 -7.33 -6.02 6.75
N GLN A 78 -8.62 -6.33 6.62
CA GLN A 78 -9.10 -7.65 6.24
C GLN A 78 -8.68 -8.02 4.81
N TRP A 79 -8.72 -7.08 3.87
CA TRP A 79 -8.24 -7.27 2.50
C TRP A 79 -6.73 -7.49 2.43
N ALA A 80 -5.94 -6.63 3.06
CA ALA A 80 -4.48 -6.69 3.01
C ALA A 80 -3.91 -7.74 3.96
N GLY A 81 -4.72 -8.31 4.87
CA GLY A 81 -4.29 -9.27 5.88
C GLY A 81 -3.39 -8.68 6.97
N ILE A 82 -3.36 -7.35 7.12
CA ILE A 82 -2.54 -6.61 8.08
C ILE A 82 -3.39 -6.04 9.22
N SER A 83 -2.75 -5.59 10.31
CA SER A 83 -3.46 -4.94 11.41
C SER A 83 -4.04 -3.59 10.98
N ILE A 84 -5.18 -3.22 11.59
CA ILE A 84 -5.84 -1.93 11.37
C ILE A 84 -4.87 -0.76 11.61
N GLY A 85 -4.04 -0.85 12.66
CA GLY A 85 -3.02 0.16 12.96
C GLY A 85 -2.01 0.37 11.82
N MET A 86 -1.67 -0.68 11.07
CA MET A 86 -0.80 -0.54 9.90
C MET A 86 -1.51 0.14 8.72
N VAL A 87 -2.79 -0.16 8.49
CA VAL A 87 -3.61 0.53 7.48
C VAL A 87 -3.70 2.03 7.78
N VAL A 88 -3.99 2.36 9.04
CA VAL A 88 -4.10 3.74 9.52
C VAL A 88 -2.77 4.48 9.38
N ASN A 89 -1.63 3.82 9.55
CA ASN A 89 -0.32 4.46 9.37
C ASN A 89 0.07 4.65 7.90
N CYS A 90 -0.37 3.79 6.98
CA CYS A 90 -0.01 3.91 5.56
C CYS A 90 -0.60 5.19 4.94
N THR A 91 -1.84 5.54 5.27
CA THR A 91 -2.55 6.65 4.61
C THR A 91 -1.88 8.03 4.86
N PRO A 92 -1.55 8.42 6.11
CA PRO A 92 -0.82 9.66 6.38
C PRO A 92 0.60 9.69 5.79
N CYS A 93 1.33 8.56 5.78
CA CYS A 93 2.67 8.50 5.18
C CYS A 93 2.63 8.80 3.68
N MET A 94 1.64 8.22 2.98
CA MET A 94 1.44 8.45 1.56
C MET A 94 1.03 9.89 1.26
N MET A 95 0.06 10.43 2.02
CA MET A 95 -0.37 11.83 1.86
C MET A 95 0.77 12.82 2.11
N ALA A 96 1.60 12.58 3.13
CA ALA A 96 2.75 13.42 3.42
C ALA A 96 3.77 13.39 2.28
N THR A 97 4.05 12.22 1.71
CA THR A 97 5.00 12.10 0.59
C THR A 97 4.50 12.81 -0.67
N ILE A 98 3.21 12.67 -1.01
CA ILE A 98 2.63 13.30 -2.21
C ILE A 98 2.61 14.84 -2.07
N LEU A 99 2.38 15.35 -0.86
CA LEU A 99 2.30 16.79 -0.59
C LEU A 99 3.67 17.47 -0.39
N ASP A 100 4.74 16.72 -0.20
CA ASP A 100 6.12 17.23 -0.04
C ASP A 100 6.93 17.23 -1.36
N GLN A 101 6.28 16.92 -2.50
CA GLN A 101 6.86 17.03 -3.85
C GLN A 101 6.81 18.45 -4.42
#